data_AF-A0A1L9SGV4-F1
#
_entry.id   AF-A0A1L9SGV4-F1
#
_cell.length_a   1.000
_cell.length_b   1.000
_cell.length_c   1.000
_cell.angle_alpha   90.00
_cell.angle_beta   90.00
_cell.angle_gamma   90.00
#
_symmetry.space_group_name_H-M   'P 1'
#
loop_
_entity.id
_entity.type
_entity.pdbx_description
1 polymer ?
#
loop_
_entity_poly.entity_id
_entity_poly.type
_entity_poly.pdbx_seq_one_letter_code
_entity_poly.pdbx_strand_id
1 'polypeptide(L)' 'MASLKTGWFYAGVGLPFVVGMWLLIPETTGRSAAELDEFLEAKVKPWRFHKTITAVQRALEEEKR' A
#
# COMPACT_ATOMS: atom_id res chain seq x y z
N MET A 1 -14.31 -33.63 14.93
CA MET A 1 -14.98 -32.34 14.59
C MET A 1 -14.27 -31.10 15.16
N ALA A 2 -12.98 -31.18 15.55
CA ALA A 2 -12.26 -30.08 16.22
C ALA A 2 -11.48 -29.16 15.24
N SER A 3 -11.08 -29.65 14.07
CA SER A 3 -10.11 -28.94 13.22
C SER A 3 -10.66 -27.70 12.49
N LEU A 4 -11.94 -27.70 12.06
CA LEU A 4 -12.50 -26.54 11.34
C LEU A 4 -12.78 -25.33 12.25
N LYS A 5 -13.19 -25.56 13.50
CA LYS A 5 -13.54 -24.47 14.44
C LYS A 5 -12.31 -23.61 14.77
N THR A 6 -11.17 -24.26 14.98
CA THR A 6 -9.88 -23.60 15.20
C THR A 6 -9.46 -22.77 13.98
N GLY A 7 -9.66 -23.30 12.76
CA GLY A 7 -9.39 -22.56 11.53
C GLY A 7 -10.18 -21.26 11.41
N TRP A 8 -11.49 -21.31 11.68
CA TRP A 8 -12.36 -20.12 11.64
C TRP A 8 -11.99 -19.08 12.72
N PHE A 9 -11.53 -19.52 13.89
CA PHE A 9 -11.03 -18.62 14.92
C PHE A 9 -9.83 -17.81 14.43
N TYR A 10 -8.78 -18.49 13.93
CA TYR A 10 -7.58 -17.80 13.45
C TYR A 10 -7.83 -16.99 12.18
N ALA A 11 -8.72 -17.43 11.29
CA ALA A 11 -9.15 -16.63 10.14
C ALA A 11 -9.87 -15.36 10.60
N GLY A 12 -10.81 -15.46 11.55
CA GLY A 12 -11.54 -14.32 12.08
C GLY A 12 -10.64 -13.32 12.82
N VAL A 13 -9.65 -13.81 13.58
CA VAL A 13 -8.68 -12.94 14.27
C VAL A 13 -7.67 -12.34 13.29
N GLY A 14 -7.17 -13.12 12.33
CA GLY A 14 -6.16 -12.67 11.37
C GLY A 14 -6.69 -11.69 10.32
N LEU A 15 -7.96 -11.83 9.92
CA LEU A 15 -8.57 -11.02 8.87
C LEU A 15 -8.53 -9.50 9.17
N PRO A 16 -8.89 -9.01 10.37
CA PRO A 16 -8.72 -7.60 10.73
C PRO A 16 -7.28 -7.09 10.57
N PHE A 17 -6.27 -7.90 10.92
CA PHE A 17 -4.87 -7.49 10.77
C PHE A 17 -4.46 -7.44 9.31
N VAL A 18 -4.87 -8.41 8.49
CA VAL A 18 -4.60 -8.39 7.04
C VAL A 18 -5.25 -7.16 6.38
N VAL A 19 -6.50 -6.87 6.72
CA VAL A 19 -7.21 -5.69 6.22
C VAL A 19 -6.53 -4.40 6.71
N GLY A 20 -6.15 -4.33 7.99
CA GLY A 20 -5.43 -3.20 8.56
C GLY A 20 -4.09 -2.97 7.85
N MET A 21 -3.30 -4.03 7.61
CA MET A 21 -2.04 -3.95 6.88
C MET A 21 -2.25 -3.44 5.46
N TRP A 22 -3.25 -3.97 4.73
CA TRP A 22 -3.53 -3.53 3.36
C TRP A 22 -3.92 -2.05 3.31
N LEU A 23 -4.73 -1.56 4.25
CA LEU A 23 -5.20 -0.18 4.24
C LEU A 23 -4.21 0.82 4.86
N LEU A 24 -3.29 0.40 5.72
CA LEU A 24 -2.43 1.34 6.46
C LEU A 24 -0.99 1.33 5.96
N ILE A 25 -0.49 0.21 5.47
CA ILE A 25 0.92 0.08 5.06
C ILE A 25 1.07 0.50 3.59
N PRO A 26 1.83 1.56 3.28
CA PRO A 26 2.08 1.97 1.91
C PRO A 26 3.06 1.03 1.21
N GLU A 27 3.01 1.01 -0.13
CA GLU A 27 4.03 0.36 -0.95
C GLU A 27 5.27 1.26 -1.06
N THR A 28 6.43 0.76 -0.64
CA THR A 28 7.69 1.53 -0.61
C THR A 28 8.76 0.98 -1.54
N THR A 29 8.53 -0.16 -2.20
CA THR A 29 9.52 -0.78 -3.07
C THR A 29 9.83 0.11 -4.27
N GLY A 30 11.13 0.34 -4.53
CA GLY A 30 11.58 1.09 -5.70
C GLY A 30 11.28 2.59 -5.67
N ARG A 31 10.92 3.14 -4.51
CA ARG A 31 10.67 4.58 -4.31
C ARG A 31 11.74 5.20 -3.42
N SER A 32 12.14 6.42 -3.75
CA SER A 32 12.99 7.23 -2.88
C SER A 32 12.20 7.83 -1.71
N ALA A 33 12.88 8.23 -0.64
CA ALA A 33 12.23 8.87 0.50
C ALA A 33 11.48 10.16 0.11
N ALA A 34 12.05 10.96 -0.80
CA ALA A 34 11.42 12.19 -1.29
C ALA A 34 10.12 11.93 -2.06
N GLU A 35 10.09 10.87 -2.88
CA GLU A 35 8.86 10.48 -3.60
C GLU A 35 7.75 10.01 -2.67
N LEU A 36 8.12 9.30 -1.59
CA LEU A 36 7.14 8.88 -0.58
C LEU A 36 6.59 10.08 0.19
N ASP A 37 7.43 11.07 0.50
CA ASP A 37 7.02 12.30 1.16
C ASP A 37 6.04 13.10 0.30
N GLU A 38 6.29 13.19 -1.02
CA GLU A 38 5.36 13.79 -1.98
C GLU A 38 3.96 13.15 -1.90
N PHE A 39 3.88 11.82 -1.78
CA PHE A 39 2.60 11.13 -1.64
C PHE A 39 1.90 11.38 -0.31
N LEU A 40 2.67 11.54 0.78
CA LEU A 40 2.13 11.86 2.11
C LEU A 40 1.59 13.29 2.14
N GLU A 41 2.33 14.26 1.59
CA GLU A 41 1.90 15.65 1.45
C GLU A 41 0.65 15.77 0.56
N ALA A 42 0.60 15.00 -0.53
CA ALA A 42 -0.56 14.91 -1.42
C ALA A 42 -1.74 14.12 -0.80
N LYS A 43 -1.60 13.61 0.43
CA LYS A 43 -2.61 12.81 1.16
C LYS A 43 -3.14 11.63 0.35
N VAL A 44 -2.26 11.01 -0.44
CA VAL A 44 -2.58 9.80 -1.17
C VAL A 44 -2.81 8.68 -0.17
N LYS A 45 -3.87 7.91 -0.36
CA LYS A 45 -4.18 6.79 0.53
C LYS A 45 -3.08 5.72 0.38
N PRO A 46 -2.51 5.16 1.47
CA PRO A 46 -1.36 4.24 1.42
C PRO A 46 -1.52 3.08 0.42
N TRP A 47 -2.70 2.46 0.37
CA TRP A 47 -3.02 1.35 -0.55
C TRP A 47 -3.04 1.73 -2.03
N ARG A 48 -2.91 3.02 -2.37
CA ARG A 48 -2.84 3.52 -3.75
C ARG A 48 -1.43 3.92 -4.19
N PHE A 49 -0.42 3.81 -3.32
CA PHE A 49 0.96 4.21 -3.65
C PHE A 49 1.49 3.49 -4.90
N HIS A 50 1.14 2.21 -5.07
CA HIS A 50 1.53 1.42 -6.26
C HIS A 50 0.97 1.92 -7.60
N LYS A 51 -0.11 2.71 -7.62
CA LYS A 51 -0.71 3.28 -8.86
C LYS A 51 -0.43 4.76 -9.04
N THR A 52 0.18 5.41 -8.06
CA THR A 52 0.32 6.86 -8.06
C THR A 52 1.65 7.23 -8.71
N ILE A 53 1.60 8.14 -9.68
CA ILE A 53 2.78 8.63 -10.41
C ILE A 53 3.21 9.96 -9.78
N THR A 54 4.47 10.05 -9.36
CA THR A 54 5.08 11.27 -8.80
C THR A 54 5.23 12.34 -9.86
N ALA A 55 5.35 13.60 -9.45
CA ALA A 55 5.63 14.71 -10.35
C ALA A 55 6.92 14.48 -11.15
N VAL A 56 7.95 13.91 -10.52
CA VAL A 56 9.23 13.58 -11.17
C VAL A 56 9.05 12.53 -12.28
N GLN A 57 8.27 11.47 -12.02
CA GLN A 57 7.99 10.46 -13.04
C GLN A 57 7.19 11.02 -14.20
N ARG A 58 6.21 11.89 -13.93
CA ARG A 58 5.47 12.56 -15.02
C ARG A 58 6.39 13.44 -15.86
N ALA A 59 7.28 14.21 -15.22
CA ALA A 59 8.24 15.05 -15.93
C ALA A 59 9.18 14.23 -16.83
N LEU A 60 9.65 13.07 -16.36
CA LEU A 60 10.49 12.15 -17.15
C LEU A 60 9.71 11.47 -18.30
N GLU A 61 8.43 11.17 -18.11
CA GLU A 61 7.57 10.64 -19.16
C GLU A 61 7.28 11.69 -20.25
N GLU A 62 7.11 12.96 -19.85
CA GLU A 62 6.92 14.08 -20.77
C GLU A 62 8.20 14.40 -21.57
N GLU A 63 9.38 14.36 -20.96
CA GLU A 63 10.67 14.60 -21.64
C GLU A 63 10.97 13.51 -22.70
N LYS A 64 10.53 12.28 -22.46
CA LYS A 64 10.76 11.15 -23.37
C LYS A 64 9.84 11.15 -24.59
N ARG A 65 8.83 12.02 -24.65
CA ARG A 65 7.82 12.09 -25.70
C ARG A 65 8.17 13.12 -26.76
#